data_AF-A0A9Q3HSC3-F1
#
_entry.id   AF-A0A9Q3HSC3-F1
#
_cell.length_a   1.000
_cell.length_b   1.000
_cell.length_c   1.000
_cell.angle_alpha   90.00
_cell.angle_beta   90.00
_cell.angle_gamma   90.00
#
_symmetry.space_group_name_H-M   'P 1'
#
loop_
_entity.id
_entity.type
_entity.pdbx_description
1 polymer ?
#
loop_
_entity_poly.entity_id
_entity_poly.type
_entity_poly.pdbx_seq_one_letter_code
_entity_poly.pdbx_strand_id
1 'polypeptide(L)'
;MFWRNLIILGNFNLSVILGTIEINESKLTFQNTLSPLEISAPSSHPLPVITSINLNQSISSLESKESSAIIQIKDSHLNIQSLDQIWSSLYHPKPSIWSSSFKVRNSFHSKSWSLILDFNPTTVALQLPNSWSAALSCLLSSNSSSSSYFIQGSKSAGKSTMAFLLISSL
;
A
#
# COMPACT_ATOMS: atom_id res chain seq x y z
N MET A 1 -5.88 17.68 4.21
CA MET A 1 -4.44 17.60 3.89
C MET A 1 -4.34 17.15 2.44
N PHE A 2 -3.62 17.88 1.60
CA PHE A 2 -3.36 17.46 0.22
C PHE A 2 -2.16 16.51 0.21
N TRP A 3 -2.29 15.38 -0.49
CA TRP A 3 -1.25 14.36 -0.56
C TRP A 3 -1.14 13.84 -2.01
N ARG A 4 0.06 13.42 -2.40
CA ARG A 4 0.30 12.76 -3.70
C ARG A 4 0.63 11.28 -3.50
N ASN A 5 1.54 11.01 -2.57
CA ASN A 5 1.94 9.67 -2.16
C ASN A 5 1.82 9.56 -0.64
N LEU A 6 1.21 8.49 -0.14
CA LEU A 6 1.12 8.16 1.27
C LEU A 6 1.77 6.79 1.50
N ILE A 7 2.55 6.70 2.57
CA ILE A 7 3.14 5.46 3.05
C ILE A 7 2.64 5.25 4.47
N ILE A 8 2.03 4.09 4.70
CA ILE A 8 1.42 3.76 6.00
C ILE A 8 2.03 2.45 6.48
N LEU A 9 2.48 2.47 7.73
CA LEU A 9 2.94 1.30 8.47
C LEU A 9 1.84 0.84 9.42
N GLY A 10 1.50 -0.43 9.41
CA GLY A 10 0.55 -1.03 10.37
C GLY A 10 -0.63 -1.72 9.72
N ASN A 11 -1.69 -1.92 10.51
CA ASN A 11 -2.93 -2.55 10.08
C ASN A 11 -4.05 -1.52 10.02
N PHE A 12 -4.68 -1.40 8.87
CA PHE A 12 -5.72 -0.42 8.64
C PHE A 12 -6.71 -0.89 7.57
N ASN A 13 -7.92 -0.36 7.66
CA ASN A 13 -8.96 -0.53 6.66
C ASN A 13 -9.04 0.73 5.82
N LEU A 14 -8.95 0.57 4.50
CA LEU A 14 -8.94 1.65 3.54
C LEU A 14 -10.23 1.64 2.71
N SER A 15 -10.86 2.80 2.59
CA SER A 15 -11.94 3.02 1.62
C SER A 15 -11.71 4.31 0.84
N VAL A 16 -11.97 4.26 -0.46
CA VAL A 16 -12.00 5.45 -1.32
C VAL A 16 -13.38 6.07 -1.19
N ILE A 17 -13.45 7.34 -0.79
CA ILE A 17 -14.70 8.11 -0.73
C ILE A 17 -14.95 8.81 -2.07
N LEU A 18 -13.89 9.40 -2.64
CA LEU A 18 -13.96 10.17 -3.88
C LEU A 18 -12.67 10.04 -4.68
N GLY A 19 -12.79 10.03 -6.00
CA GLY A 19 -11.65 9.96 -6.92
C GLY A 19 -11.11 8.54 -7.11
N THR A 20 -9.89 8.47 -7.63
CA THR A 20 -9.20 7.21 -7.92
C THR A 20 -7.84 7.23 -7.25
N ILE A 21 -7.51 6.16 -6.56
CA ILE A 21 -6.18 5.95 -6.00
C ILE A 21 -5.53 4.74 -6.66
N GLU A 22 -4.22 4.66 -6.56
CA GLU A 22 -3.45 3.50 -6.96
C GLU A 22 -2.65 2.99 -5.78
N ILE A 23 -2.66 1.68 -5.60
CA ILE A 23 -1.91 0.98 -4.56
C ILE A 23 -1.22 -0.18 -5.23
N ASN A 24 0.11 -0.20 -5.20
CA ASN A 24 0.90 -1.28 -5.82
C ASN A 24 0.45 -1.55 -7.28
N GLU A 25 0.27 -0.49 -8.08
CA GLU A 25 -0.21 -0.55 -9.48
C GLU A 25 -1.66 -1.03 -9.68
N SER A 26 -2.39 -1.35 -8.60
CA SER A 26 -3.82 -1.62 -8.65
C SER A 26 -4.61 -0.31 -8.50
N LYS A 27 -5.52 -0.04 -9.43
CA LYS A 27 -6.40 1.13 -9.38
C LYS A 27 -7.61 0.81 -8.53
N LEU A 28 -7.84 1.62 -7.49
CA LEU A 28 -9.00 1.51 -6.61
C LEU A 28 -9.86 2.75 -6.76
N THR A 29 -11.15 2.51 -6.98
CA THR A 29 -12.21 3.51 -6.96
C THR A 29 -13.17 3.24 -5.81
N PHE A 30 -14.09 4.16 -5.56
CA PHE A 30 -15.19 3.96 -4.60
C PHE A 30 -15.90 2.60 -4.77
N GLN A 31 -16.13 2.17 -6.02
CA GLN A 31 -16.81 0.91 -6.32
C GLN A 31 -16.00 -0.31 -5.86
N ASN A 32 -14.67 -0.26 -5.97
CA ASN A 32 -13.79 -1.34 -5.52
C ASN A 32 -13.70 -1.44 -4.00
N THR A 33 -14.04 -0.37 -3.28
CA THR A 33 -13.92 -0.29 -1.81
C THR A 33 -15.27 -0.11 -1.10
N LEU A 34 -16.35 -0.64 -1.68
CA LEU A 34 -17.66 -0.68 -1.01
C LEU A 34 -17.58 -1.44 0.32
N SER A 35 -16.83 -2.53 0.33
CA SER A 35 -16.25 -3.11 1.54
C SER A 35 -14.85 -2.50 1.78
N PRO A 36 -14.53 -2.00 2.98
CA PRO A 36 -13.20 -1.50 3.28
C PRO A 36 -12.13 -2.57 3.00
N LEU A 37 -11.07 -2.17 2.30
CA LEU A 37 -9.93 -3.03 2.01
C LEU A 37 -9.02 -3.08 3.25
N GLU A 38 -8.89 -4.27 3.83
CA GLU A 38 -7.96 -4.49 4.94
C GLU A 38 -6.52 -4.62 4.41
N ILE A 39 -5.63 -3.75 4.90
CA ILE A 39 -4.22 -3.70 4.50
C ILE A 39 -3.35 -3.95 5.73
N SER A 40 -2.48 -4.96 5.60
CA SER A 40 -1.44 -5.29 6.56
C SER A 40 -0.07 -4.90 6.02
N ALA A 41 0.54 -3.87 6.60
CA ALA A 41 1.81 -3.29 6.15
C ALA A 41 2.86 -3.32 7.27
N PRO A 42 3.48 -4.48 7.57
CA PRO A 42 4.56 -4.57 8.55
C PRO A 42 5.88 -4.02 7.99
N SER A 43 6.75 -3.51 8.88
CA SER A 43 8.06 -2.94 8.51
C SER A 43 9.06 -3.97 7.97
N SER A 44 8.78 -5.26 8.13
CA SER A 44 9.60 -6.36 7.62
C SER A 44 9.51 -6.53 6.09
N HIS A 45 8.53 -5.91 5.45
CA HIS A 45 8.30 -5.99 4.01
C HIS A 45 8.23 -4.57 3.41
N PRO A 46 8.45 -4.42 2.09
CA PRO A 46 8.27 -3.13 1.44
C PRO A 46 6.85 -2.61 1.66
N LEU A 47 6.72 -1.38 2.15
CA LEU A 47 5.44 -0.80 2.51
C LEU A 47 4.66 -0.38 1.25
N PRO A 48 3.31 -0.56 1.25
CA PRO A 48 2.49 -0.14 0.13
C PRO A 48 2.53 1.39 0.00
N VAL A 49 2.62 1.85 -1.24
CA VAL A 49 2.54 3.27 -1.57
C VAL A 49 1.15 3.53 -2.14
N ILE A 50 0.42 4.45 -1.50
CA ILE A 50 -0.90 4.89 -1.94
C ILE A 50 -0.70 6.19 -2.73
N THR A 51 -1.03 6.19 -4.01
CA THR A 51 -0.89 7.34 -4.90
C THR A 51 -2.26 7.85 -5.33
N SER A 52 -2.45 9.16 -5.42
CA SER A 52 -3.69 9.74 -5.96
C SER A 52 -3.58 9.90 -7.48
N ILE A 53 -4.53 9.39 -8.26
CA ILE A 53 -4.53 9.53 -9.72
C ILE A 53 -5.41 10.72 -10.11
N ASN A 54 -4.81 11.73 -10.75
CA ASN A 54 -5.57 12.79 -11.42
C ASN A 54 -5.98 12.33 -12.81
N LEU A 55 -7.28 12.05 -13.00
CA LEU A 55 -7.79 11.62 -14.31
C LEU A 55 -8.00 12.76 -15.32
N ASN A 56 -7.84 14.03 -14.94
CA ASN A 56 -8.04 15.18 -15.86
C ASN A 56 -6.82 16.11 -15.90
N GLN A 57 -5.94 15.91 -16.88
CA GLN A 57 -5.09 16.97 -17.45
C GLN A 57 -5.52 17.22 -18.90
N SER A 58 -6.75 17.69 -19.07
CA SER A 58 -7.22 18.25 -20.34
C SER A 58 -8.40 19.19 -20.12
N ILE A 59 -8.25 20.23 -19.28
CA ILE A 59 -8.97 21.49 -19.44
C ILE A 59 -8.06 22.61 -18.92
N SER A 60 -7.73 23.52 -19.82
CA SER A 60 -7.15 24.82 -19.57
C SER A 60 -8.14 25.72 -18.83
N SER A 61 -7.98 25.91 -17.53
CA SER A 61 -8.37 27.15 -16.84
C SER A 61 -7.97 27.08 -15.36
N LEU A 62 -7.48 28.22 -14.86
CA LEU A 62 -7.46 28.61 -13.46
C LEU A 62 -8.72 28.11 -12.70
N GLU A 63 -8.54 27.70 -11.43
CA GLU A 63 -9.57 27.25 -10.47
C GLU A 63 -10.06 25.79 -10.71
N SER A 64 -9.74 24.77 -9.91
CA SER A 64 -9.77 24.66 -8.44
C SER A 64 -8.66 23.73 -7.92
N LYS A 65 -8.08 24.05 -6.75
CA LYS A 65 -7.20 23.15 -5.98
C LYS A 65 -8.05 22.09 -5.25
N GLU A 66 -8.85 21.32 -5.99
CA GLU A 66 -9.65 20.24 -5.40
C GLU A 66 -8.81 18.98 -5.21
N SER A 67 -9.06 18.30 -4.10
CA SER A 67 -8.33 17.10 -3.72
C SER A 67 -8.58 16.00 -4.75
N SER A 68 -7.51 15.54 -5.40
CA SER A 68 -7.51 14.51 -6.46
C SER A 68 -8.21 13.21 -6.05
N ALA A 69 -8.13 12.85 -4.78
CA ALA A 69 -8.86 11.75 -4.17
C ALA A 69 -9.11 12.02 -2.68
N ILE A 70 -10.24 11.52 -2.17
CA ILE A 70 -10.56 11.48 -0.75
C ILE A 70 -10.60 10.02 -0.33
N ILE A 71 -9.78 9.67 0.66
CA ILE A 71 -9.74 8.33 1.25
C ILE A 71 -10.10 8.41 2.72
N GLN A 72 -10.66 7.33 3.23
CA GLN A 72 -10.87 7.10 4.64
C GLN A 72 -9.99 5.93 5.07
N ILE A 73 -9.22 6.17 6.14
CA ILE A 73 -8.40 5.16 6.80
C ILE A 73 -9.01 4.94 8.18
N LYS A 74 -9.34 3.68 8.49
CA LYS A 74 -9.84 3.26 9.80
C LYS A 74 -8.87 2.26 10.42
N ASP A 75 -8.84 2.23 11.74
CA ASP A 75 -8.08 1.21 12.46
C ASP A 75 -8.63 -0.18 12.17
N SER A 76 -7.72 -1.13 11.94
CA SER A 76 -8.04 -2.56 12.03
C SER A 76 -7.45 -3.12 13.33
N HIS A 77 -8.33 -3.48 14.26
CA HIS A 77 -7.94 -4.00 15.58
C HIS A 77 -7.78 -5.53 15.53
N LEU A 78 -6.75 -6.00 14.83
CA LEU A 78 -6.44 -7.43 14.75
C LEU A 78 -5.73 -8.00 15.99
N ASN A 79 -5.38 -7.17 16.99
CA ASN A 79 -4.58 -7.53 18.18
C ASN A 79 -3.22 -8.23 17.91
N ILE A 80 -2.84 -8.42 16.64
CA ILE A 80 -1.56 -9.00 16.20
C ILE A 80 -0.36 -8.21 16.73
N GLN A 81 -0.52 -6.90 16.91
CA GLN A 81 0.53 -6.02 17.43
C GLN A 81 0.85 -6.33 18.89
N SER A 82 -0.18 -6.64 19.69
CA SER A 82 -0.01 -7.04 21.09
C SER A 82 0.70 -8.38 21.19
N LEU A 83 0.38 -9.33 20.30
CA LEU A 83 1.09 -10.62 20.22
C LEU A 83 2.55 -10.44 19.85
N ASP A 84 2.85 -9.60 18.85
CA ASP A 84 4.22 -9.31 18.44
C ASP A 84 5.03 -8.61 19.53
N GLN A 85 4.42 -7.71 20.31
CA GLN A 85 5.04 -7.09 21.49
C GLN A 85 5.38 -8.11 22.58
N ILE A 86 4.49 -9.07 22.84
CA ILE A 86 4.74 -10.14 23.80
C ILE A 86 5.87 -11.05 23.29
N TRP A 87 5.86 -11.42 22.01
CA TRP A 87 6.89 -12.30 21.43
C TRP A 87 8.27 -11.64 21.38
N SER A 88 8.34 -10.38 20.95
CA SER A 88 9.57 -9.60 20.90
C SER A 88 10.13 -9.31 22.29
N SER A 89 9.28 -9.07 23.30
CA SER A 89 9.78 -8.87 24.66
C SER A 89 10.33 -10.16 25.31
N LEU A 90 9.78 -11.33 24.98
CA LEU A 90 10.12 -12.59 25.63
C LEU A 90 11.25 -13.39 24.97
N TYR A 91 11.33 -13.42 23.64
CA TYR A 91 12.16 -14.41 22.94
C TYR A 91 13.19 -13.80 21.97
N HIS A 92 13.03 -12.54 21.56
CA HIS A 92 13.96 -11.89 20.65
C HIS A 92 13.96 -10.38 20.85
N PRO A 93 15.09 -9.75 21.28
CA PRO A 93 15.18 -8.29 21.47
C PRO A 93 15.19 -7.51 20.14
N LYS A 94 14.55 -8.05 19.10
CA LYS A 94 14.28 -7.33 17.86
C LYS A 94 13.11 -6.39 18.09
N PRO A 95 13.14 -5.18 17.51
CA PRO A 95 12.01 -4.27 17.56
C PRO A 95 10.79 -4.93 16.92
N SER A 96 9.59 -4.65 17.46
CA SER A 96 8.33 -5.12 16.90
C SER A 96 8.23 -4.70 15.43
N ILE A 97 7.77 -5.61 14.57
CA ILE A 97 7.65 -5.36 13.13
C ILE A 97 6.49 -4.41 12.80
N TRP A 98 5.59 -4.19 13.76
CA TRP A 98 4.41 -3.32 13.64
C TRP A 98 4.61 -1.95 14.24
N SER A 99 5.59 -1.79 15.13
CA SER A 99 5.92 -0.50 15.69
C SER A 99 7.09 0.11 14.95
N SER A 100 6.87 1.33 14.47
CA SER A 100 7.99 2.19 14.16
C SER A 100 8.60 2.56 15.53
N SER A 101 9.87 2.25 15.78
CA SER A 101 10.61 2.73 16.96
C SER A 101 10.74 4.26 17.01
N PHE A 102 10.20 4.94 16.01
CA PHE A 102 10.23 6.38 15.86
C PHE A 102 9.07 7.01 16.62
N LYS A 103 9.41 7.66 17.75
CA LYS A 103 8.63 8.79 18.26
C LYS A 103 8.77 9.95 17.27
N VAL A 104 8.16 9.84 16.10
CA VAL A 104 8.13 10.94 15.12
C VAL A 104 7.24 12.02 15.72
N ARG A 105 7.84 13.15 16.12
CA ARG A 105 7.13 14.31 16.71
C ARG A 105 5.98 14.83 15.84
N ASN A 106 5.95 14.47 14.55
CA ASN A 106 4.99 14.93 13.56
C ASN A 106 4.18 13.80 12.88
N SER A 107 4.18 12.55 13.34
CA SER A 107 3.40 11.51 12.65
C SER A 107 1.91 11.58 12.98
N PHE A 108 1.05 11.51 11.97
CA PHE A 108 -0.33 11.10 12.16
C PHE A 108 -0.32 9.61 12.46
N HIS A 109 -0.61 9.24 13.70
CA HIS A 109 -0.61 7.86 14.16
C HIS A 109 -1.92 7.55 14.86
N SER A 110 -2.35 6.31 14.66
CA SER A 110 -3.43 5.69 15.40
C SER A 110 -2.88 4.54 16.24
N LYS A 111 -3.76 3.78 16.90
CA LYS A 111 -3.34 2.63 17.70
C LYS A 111 -2.74 1.53 16.84
N SER A 112 -3.30 1.31 15.63
CA SER A 112 -2.93 0.21 14.76
C SER A 112 -2.09 0.58 13.55
N TRP A 113 -1.89 1.87 13.25
CA TRP A 113 -1.10 2.30 12.11
C TRP A 113 -0.45 3.66 12.33
N SER A 114 0.56 3.96 11.53
CA SER A 114 1.28 5.23 11.53
C SER A 114 1.61 5.66 10.11
N LEU A 115 1.38 6.93 9.83
CA LEU A 115 1.72 7.54 8.55
C LEU A 115 3.19 7.98 8.57
N ILE A 116 3.95 7.51 7.60
CA ILE A 116 5.37 7.84 7.45
C ILE A 116 5.48 9.10 6.61
N LEU A 117 5.86 10.21 7.26
CA LEU A 117 6.04 11.50 6.61
C LEU A 117 7.49 11.74 6.17
N ASP A 118 8.44 11.18 6.92
CA ASP A 118 9.87 11.36 6.67
C ASP A 118 10.47 10.07 6.10
N PHE A 119 11.13 10.17 4.96
CA PHE A 119 11.80 9.04 4.31
C PHE A 119 13.03 8.61 5.14
N ASN A 120 12.99 7.42 5.72
CA ASN A 120 14.10 6.83 6.46
C ASN A 120 14.69 5.65 5.64
N PRO A 121 16.00 5.35 5.69
CA PRO A 121 16.57 4.26 4.89
C PRO A 121 16.13 2.87 5.37
N THR A 122 15.50 2.77 6.55
CA THR A 122 14.93 1.52 7.08
C THR A 122 13.50 1.28 6.60
N THR A 123 12.79 2.31 6.16
CA THR A 123 11.44 2.20 5.59
C THR A 123 11.56 2.04 4.09
N VAL A 124 11.57 0.79 3.64
CA VAL A 124 11.61 0.48 2.21
C VAL A 124 10.19 0.62 1.66
N ALA A 125 9.95 1.65 0.85
CA ALA A 125 8.74 1.71 0.04
C ALA A 125 8.81 0.64 -1.05
N LEU A 126 7.68 0.03 -1.39
CA LEU A 126 7.63 -0.88 -2.53
C LEU A 126 7.93 -0.08 -3.83
N GLN A 127 9.09 -0.35 -4.43
CA GLN A 127 9.47 0.20 -5.74
C GLN A 127 9.44 -0.92 -6.76
N LEU A 128 8.66 -0.72 -7.82
CA LEU A 128 8.49 -1.68 -8.88
C LEU A 128 9.26 -1.21 -10.12
N PRO A 129 10.02 -2.09 -10.79
CA PRO A 129 10.58 -1.77 -12.09
C PRO A 129 9.47 -1.56 -13.10
N ASN A 130 9.58 -0.53 -13.95
CA ASN A 130 8.61 -0.26 -15.03
C ASN A 130 8.37 -1.47 -15.96
N SER A 131 9.35 -2.37 -16.08
CA SER A 131 9.22 -3.60 -16.86
C SER A 131 8.17 -4.56 -16.30
N TRP A 132 7.91 -4.54 -14.99
CA TRP A 132 6.90 -5.36 -14.35
C TRP A 132 5.50 -4.81 -14.61
N SER A 133 5.32 -3.50 -14.52
CA SER A 133 4.06 -2.82 -14.81
C SER A 133 3.62 -3.08 -16.26
N ALA A 134 4.57 -3.00 -17.21
CA ALA A 134 4.32 -3.33 -18.61
C ALA A 134 3.90 -4.81 -18.77
N ALA A 135 4.60 -5.74 -18.13
CA ALA A 135 4.27 -7.16 -18.19
C ALA A 135 2.87 -7.46 -17.62
N LEU A 136 2.52 -6.87 -16.47
CA LEU A 136 1.19 -7.03 -15.85
C LEU A 136 0.08 -6.50 -16.77
N SER A 137 0.28 -5.31 -17.37
CA SER A 137 -0.70 -4.73 -18.29
C SER A 137 -0.97 -5.62 -19.52
N CYS A 138 0.08 -6.25 -20.06
CA CYS A 138 -0.06 -7.20 -21.16
C CYS A 138 -0.86 -8.44 -20.75
N LEU A 139 -0.61 -8.99 -19.56
CA LEU A 139 -1.31 -10.18 -19.06
C LEU A 139 -2.80 -9.92 -18.82
N LEU A 140 -3.15 -8.75 -18.26
CA LEU A 140 -4.55 -8.36 -18.02
C LEU A 140 -5.33 -8.10 -19.32
N SER A 141 -4.66 -7.61 -20.36
CA SER A 141 -5.29 -7.41 -21.68
C SER A 141 -5.59 -8.73 -22.42
N SER A 142 -4.91 -9.81 -22.01
CA SER A 142 -5.07 -11.15 -22.56
C SER A 142 -6.31 -11.81 -21.92
N ASN A 143 -7.49 -11.47 -22.45
CA ASN A 143 -8.81 -12.01 -22.09
C ASN A 143 -8.92 -13.52 -22.43
N SER A 144 -8.21 -14.38 -21.71
CA SER A 144 -8.38 -15.83 -21.77
C SER A 144 -9.09 -16.30 -20.50
N SER A 145 -10.26 -16.91 -20.67
CA SER A 145 -11.23 -17.26 -19.63
C SER A 145 -10.77 -18.33 -18.63
N SER A 146 -9.49 -18.70 -18.62
CA SER A 146 -8.84 -19.56 -17.62
C SER A 146 -7.33 -19.63 -17.89
N SER A 147 -6.60 -18.60 -17.48
CA SER A 147 -5.14 -18.55 -17.62
C SER A 147 -4.46 -19.08 -16.36
N SER A 148 -3.47 -19.97 -16.54
CA SER A 148 -2.57 -20.40 -15.47
C SER A 148 -1.24 -19.68 -15.63
N TYR A 149 -0.79 -18.99 -14.58
CA TYR A 149 0.48 -18.24 -14.59
C TYR A 149 1.56 -18.98 -13.82
N PHE A 150 2.73 -19.14 -14.43
CA PHE A 150 3.90 -19.75 -13.79
C PHE A 150 5.00 -18.71 -13.57
N ILE A 151 5.40 -18.50 -12.32
CA ILE A 151 6.38 -17.49 -11.91
C ILE A 151 7.65 -18.18 -11.40
N GLN A 152 8.75 -18.08 -12.15
CA GLN A 152 10.03 -18.69 -11.82
C GLN A 152 11.16 -17.64 -11.78
N GLY A 153 12.20 -17.92 -11.00
CA GLY A 153 13.35 -17.04 -10.82
C GLY A 153 14.22 -17.46 -9.64
N SER A 154 15.45 -16.93 -9.59
CA SER A 154 16.42 -17.21 -8.51
C SER A 154 15.93 -16.74 -7.13
N LYS A 155 16.63 -17.17 -6.06
CA LYS A 155 16.33 -16.71 -4.69
C LYS A 155 16.45 -15.18 -4.64
N SER A 156 15.51 -14.54 -3.96
CA SER A 156 15.44 -13.07 -3.82
C SER A 156 15.19 -12.27 -5.10
N ALA A 157 14.80 -12.91 -6.20
CA ALA A 157 14.43 -12.21 -7.45
C ALA A 157 13.07 -11.46 -7.41
N GLY A 158 12.40 -11.40 -6.25
CA GLY A 158 11.11 -10.70 -6.10
C GLY A 158 9.87 -11.47 -6.59
N LYS A 159 9.96 -12.79 -6.77
CA LYS A 159 8.83 -13.64 -7.22
C LYS A 159 7.56 -13.47 -6.40
N SER A 160 7.68 -13.45 -5.06
CA SER A 160 6.54 -13.29 -4.16
C SER A 160 5.84 -11.94 -4.37
N THR A 161 6.62 -10.89 -4.62
CA THR A 161 6.12 -9.56 -4.94
C THR A 161 5.37 -9.56 -6.28
N MET A 162 5.97 -10.10 -7.34
CA MET A 162 5.32 -10.19 -8.65
C MET A 162 4.02 -11.01 -8.60
N ALA A 163 4.03 -12.14 -7.90
CA ALA A 163 2.84 -12.97 -7.73
C ALA A 163 1.73 -12.22 -6.98
N PHE A 164 2.08 -11.51 -5.92
CA PHE A 164 1.15 -10.69 -5.16
C PHE A 164 0.53 -9.58 -6.03
N LEU A 165 1.34 -8.89 -6.84
CA LEU A 165 0.84 -7.86 -7.76
C LEU A 165 -0.11 -8.44 -8.80
N LEU A 166 0.25 -9.57 -9.40
CA LEU A 166 -0.58 -10.24 -10.39
C LEU A 166 -1.94 -10.63 -9.79
N ILE A 167 -1.95 -11.25 -8.61
CA ILE A 167 -3.19 -11.59 -7.89
C ILE A 167 -4.00 -10.34 -7.54
N SER A 168 -3.34 -9.26 -7.14
CA SER A 168 -4.02 -8.00 -6.77
C SER A 168 -4.59 -7.26 -7.99
N SER A 169 -4.12 -7.59 -9.20
CA SER A 169 -4.51 -6.94 -10.45
C SER A 169 -5.59 -7.68 -11.23
N LEU A 170 -5.79 -8.98 -10.96
CA LEU A 170 -6.85 -9.83 -11.52
C LEU A 170 -8.19 -9.57 -10.81
#